data_AF-A0A3D4JSH1-F1
#
_entry.id   AF-A0A3D4JSH1-F1
#
_cell.length_a   1.000
_cell.length_b   1.000
_cell.length_c   1.000
_cell.angle_alpha   90.00
_cell.angle_beta   90.00
_cell.angle_gamma   90.00
#
_symmetry.space_group_name_H-M   'P 1'
#
loop_
_entity.id
_entity.type
_entity.pdbx_description
1 polymer ?
#
loop_
_entity_poly.entity_id
_entity_poly.type
_entity_poly.pdbx_seq_one_letter_code
_entity_poly.pdbx_strand_id
1 'polypeptide(L)'
;MTKIQTVTNAIVNQGILPLYYNDDETVTLDILKSLYKAGIRAVEYTSRGESALRNFKKMIEIRNAEMPEMLLGIGTIKNLQQAEEYCKV
;
A
#
# COMPACT_ATOMS: atom_id res chain seq x y z
N MET A 1 -1.38 4.73 -21.52
CA MET A 1 -2.37 4.73 -20.43
C MET A 1 -1.83 5.62 -19.32
N THR A 2 -2.62 6.51 -18.73
CA THR A 2 -2.13 7.38 -17.62
C THR A 2 -1.99 6.56 -16.33
N LYS A 3 -1.19 7.03 -15.37
CA LYS A 3 -1.06 6.37 -14.05
C LYS A 3 -2.41 6.22 -13.36
N ILE A 4 -3.27 7.24 -13.47
CA ILE A 4 -4.64 7.21 -12.94
C ILE A 4 -5.44 6.07 -13.58
N GLN A 5 -5.45 5.97 -14.91
CA GLN A 5 -6.15 4.91 -15.62
C GLN A 5 -5.64 3.52 -15.24
N THR A 6 -4.32 3.33 -15.10
CA THR A 6 -3.74 2.05 -14.68
C THR A 6 -4.26 1.63 -13.30
N VAL A 7 -4.25 2.55 -12.33
CA VAL A 7 -4.72 2.27 -10.96
C VAL A 7 -6.23 2.01 -10.93
N THR A 8 -7.03 2.87 -11.56
CA THR A 8 -8.50 2.71 -11.61
C THR A 8 -8.89 1.39 -12.27
N ASN A 9 -8.26 1.02 -13.39
CA ASN A 9 -8.53 -0.24 -14.06
C ASN A 9 -8.18 -1.45 -13.18
N ALA A 10 -7.04 -1.42 -12.47
CA ALA A 10 -6.67 -2.50 -11.56
C ALA A 10 -7.72 -2.69 -10.45
N ILE A 11 -8.20 -1.60 -9.85
CA ILE A 11 -9.23 -1.63 -8.80
C ILE A 11 -10.57 -2.16 -9.35
N VAL A 12 -11.02 -1.65 -10.50
CA VAL A 12 -12.30 -2.08 -11.11
C VAL A 12 -12.24 -3.55 -11.51
N ASN A 13 -11.14 -3.99 -12.14
CA ASN A 13 -10.99 -5.37 -12.59
C ASN A 13 -10.90 -6.37 -11.43
N GLN A 14 -10.20 -6.02 -10.34
CA GLN A 14 -10.12 -6.89 -9.15
C GLN A 14 -11.40 -6.84 -8.28
N GLY A 15 -12.27 -5.83 -8.47
CA GLY A 15 -13.60 -5.72 -7.87
C GLY A 15 -13.66 -5.20 -6.43
N ILE A 16 -12.53 -5.13 -5.72
CA ILE A 16 -12.42 -4.61 -4.35
C ILE A 16 -11.16 -3.75 -4.21
N LEU A 17 -11.07 -2.88 -3.19
CA LEU A 17 -9.81 -2.23 -2.78
C LEU A 17 -9.58 -2.51 -1.29
N PRO A 18 -8.75 -3.50 -0.94
CA PRO A 18 -8.45 -3.78 0.45
C PRO A 18 -7.76 -2.58 1.11
N LEU A 19 -8.33 -2.13 2.22
CA LEU A 19 -7.79 -1.07 3.07
C LEU A 19 -7.46 -1.67 4.43
N TYR A 20 -6.22 -1.52 4.88
CA TYR A 20 -5.81 -2.04 6.19
C TYR A 20 -4.68 -1.24 6.85
N TYR A 21 -4.43 -1.58 8.12
CA TYR A 21 -3.27 -1.18 8.90
C TYR A 21 -3.06 -2.20 10.02
N ASN A 22 -1.80 -2.51 10.31
CA ASN A 22 -1.41 -3.19 11.54
C ASN A 22 -0.17 -2.50 12.11
N ASP A 23 -0.06 -2.44 13.44
CA ASP A 23 1.10 -1.83 14.09
C ASP A 23 2.35 -2.71 13.95
N ASP A 24 2.16 -4.03 13.94
CA ASP A 24 3.22 -5.02 13.73
C ASP A 24 3.63 -5.09 12.25
N GLU A 25 4.94 -4.99 12.02
CA GLU A 25 5.53 -5.03 10.68
C GLU A 25 5.33 -6.40 10.01
N THR A 26 5.55 -7.49 10.74
CA THR A 26 5.41 -8.85 10.20
C THR A 26 3.97 -9.10 9.75
N VAL A 27 3.00 -8.77 10.60
CA VAL A 27 1.58 -8.89 10.26
C VAL A 27 1.22 -8.03 9.05
N THR A 28 1.77 -6.80 8.98
CA THR A 28 1.58 -5.91 7.82
C THR A 28 2.06 -6.56 6.52
N LEU A 29 3.27 -7.09 6.52
CA LEU A 29 3.87 -7.70 5.33
C LEU A 29 3.18 -9.01 4.95
N ASP A 30 2.78 -9.82 5.93
CA ASP A 30 2.06 -11.08 5.70
C ASP A 30 0.67 -10.84 5.09
N ILE A 31 -0.05 -9.81 5.55
CA ILE A 31 -1.31 -9.39 4.92
C ILE A 31 -1.04 -8.98 3.46
N LEU A 32 -0.03 -8.14 3.19
CA LEU A 32 0.29 -7.70 1.83
C LEU A 32 0.58 -8.88 0.89
N LYS A 33 1.43 -9.82 1.34
CA LYS A 33 1.79 -11.02 0.57
C LYS A 33 0.58 -11.91 0.34
N SER A 34 -0.28 -12.07 1.35
CA SER A 34 -1.49 -12.89 1.25
C SER A 34 -2.48 -12.31 0.23
N LEU A 35 -2.69 -10.99 0.26
CA LEU A 35 -3.52 -10.29 -0.73
C LEU A 35 -2.96 -10.45 -2.15
N TYR A 36 -1.65 -10.28 -2.33
CA TYR A 36 -1.02 -10.45 -3.63
C TYR A 36 -1.19 -11.88 -4.19
N LYS A 37 -0.97 -12.90 -3.34
CA LYS A 37 -1.20 -14.32 -3.69
C LYS A 37 -2.66 -14.60 -4.06
N ALA A 38 -3.60 -13.89 -3.45
CA ALA A 38 -5.03 -13.99 -3.76
C ALA A 38 -5.44 -13.24 -5.04
N GLY A 39 -4.51 -12.63 -5.77
CA GLY A 39 -4.78 -11.93 -7.04
C GLY A 39 -5.02 -10.42 -6.89
N ILE A 40 -4.89 -9.86 -5.69
CA ILE A 40 -5.00 -8.41 -5.49
C ILE A 40 -3.75 -7.71 -6.05
N ARG A 41 -3.96 -6.60 -6.74
CA ARG A 41 -2.91 -5.76 -7.34
C ARG A 41 -2.98 -4.30 -6.92
N ALA A 42 -4.03 -3.87 -6.23
CA ALA A 42 -4.10 -2.56 -5.59
C ALA A 42 -4.56 -2.69 -4.14
N VAL A 43 -3.85 -2.05 -3.22
CA VAL A 43 -4.20 -1.95 -1.79
C VAL A 43 -4.01 -0.53 -1.29
N GLU A 44 -4.83 -0.14 -0.32
CA GLU A 44 -4.65 1.08 0.46
C GLU A 44 -4.14 0.73 1.86
N TYR A 45 -3.07 1.40 2.28
CA TYR A 45 -2.60 1.35 3.66
C TYR A 45 -3.03 2.60 4.41
N THR A 46 -3.31 2.49 5.71
CA THR A 46 -3.73 3.64 6.51
C THR A 46 -2.54 4.23 7.27
N SER A 47 -2.26 5.52 7.11
CA SER A 47 -1.35 6.26 7.99
C SER A 47 -2.00 6.41 9.38
N ARG A 48 -1.80 5.40 10.24
CA ARG A 48 -2.37 5.32 11.59
C ARG A 48 -1.28 4.90 12.57
N GLY A 49 -1.10 5.67 13.63
CA GLY A 49 -0.05 5.36 14.63
C GLY A 49 1.37 5.60 14.12
N GLU A 50 2.33 5.51 15.04
CA GLU A 50 3.72 5.87 14.80
C GLU A 50 4.44 4.87 13.88
N SER A 51 4.03 3.60 13.89
CA SER A 51 4.63 2.55 13.06
C SER A 51 4.26 2.63 11.58
N ALA A 52 3.22 3.37 11.19
CA ALA A 52 2.69 3.31 9.83
C ALA A 52 3.71 3.68 8.75
N LEU A 53 4.53 4.72 8.98
CA LEU A 53 5.55 5.14 8.02
C LEU A 53 6.66 4.11 7.88
N ARG A 54 7.12 3.52 9.00
CA ARG A 54 8.14 2.46 9.01
C ARG A 54 7.63 1.22 8.28
N ASN A 55 6.42 0.76 8.61
CA ASN A 55 5.82 -0.42 7.99
C ASN A 55 5.60 -0.17 6.48
N PHE A 56 5.16 1.03 6.08
CA PHE A 56 4.95 1.36 4.67
C PHE A 56 6.26 1.37 3.85
N LYS A 57 7.38 1.84 4.42
CA LYS A 57 8.71 1.69 3.80
C LYS A 57 9.04 0.22 3.52
N LYS A 58 8.76 -0.67 4.48
CA LYS A 58 8.97 -2.11 4.33
C LYS A 58 8.04 -2.75 3.32
N MET A 59 6.80 -2.28 3.23
CA MET A 59 5.88 -2.66 2.16
C MET A 59 6.41 -2.27 0.77
N ILE A 60 7.02 -1.09 0.63
CA ILE A 60 7.67 -0.66 -0.63
C ILE A 60 8.86 -1.56 -0.98
N GLU A 61 9.75 -1.83 0.00
CA GLU A 61 10.92 -2.70 -0.19
C GLU A 61 10.51 -4.08 -0.71
N ILE A 62 9.55 -4.72 -0.03
CA ILE A 62 9.12 -6.09 -0.38
C ILE A 62 8.31 -6.14 -1.67
N ARG A 63 7.53 -5.09 -1.97
CA ARG A 63 6.85 -4.93 -3.25
C ARG A 63 7.87 -4.93 -4.38
N ASN A 64 8.89 -4.09 -4.27
CA ASN A 64 9.91 -3.97 -5.31
C ASN A 64 10.68 -5.27 -5.52
N ALA A 65 10.92 -6.04 -4.46
CA ALA A 65 11.65 -7.29 -4.52
C ALA A 65 10.81 -8.47 -5.05
N GLU A 66 9.56 -8.60 -4.61
CA GLU A 66 8.77 -9.84 -4.77
C GLU A 66 7.44 -9.65 -5.51
N MET A 67 6.91 -8.42 -5.59
CA MET A 67 5.54 -8.14 -6.06
C MET A 67 5.50 -6.90 -6.99
N PRO A 68 6.17 -6.95 -8.15
CA PRO A 68 6.34 -5.77 -9.02
C PRO A 68 5.03 -5.20 -9.57
N GLU A 69 3.95 -6.00 -9.59
CA GLU A 69 2.63 -5.57 -10.05
C GLU A 69 1.78 -4.89 -8.95
N MET A 70 2.21 -4.94 -7.69
CA MET A 70 1.42 -4.43 -6.56
C MET A 70 1.46 -2.91 -6.49
N LEU A 71 0.29 -2.29 -6.54
CA LEU A 71 0.06 -0.86 -6.40
C LEU A 71 -0.27 -0.54 -4.93
N LEU A 72 0.52 0.33 -4.32
CA LEU A 72 0.34 0.78 -2.94
C LEU A 72 -0.21 2.21 -2.91
N GLY A 73 -1.34 2.41 -2.24
CA GLY A 73 -1.86 3.71 -1.82
C GLY A 73 -1.66 3.94 -0.33
N ILE A 74 -1.55 5.20 0.09
CA ILE A 74 -1.54 5.60 1.49
C ILE A 74 -2.68 6.60 1.74
N GLY A 75 -3.55 6.28 2.70
CA GLY A 75 -4.64 7.12 3.15
C GLY A 75 -4.35 7.79 4.50
N THR A 76 -5.30 8.60 4.97
CA THR A 76 -5.23 9.28 6.29
C THR A 76 -4.05 10.25 6.43
N ILE A 77 -3.62 10.85 5.32
CA ILE A 77 -2.68 11.97 5.33
C ILE A 77 -3.42 13.24 5.75
N LYS A 78 -3.12 13.76 6.94
CA LYS A 78 -3.89 14.87 7.57
C LYS A 78 -3.22 16.22 7.44
N ASN A 79 -1.92 16.27 7.15
CA ASN A 79 -1.16 17.51 7.06
C ASN A 79 -0.01 17.40 6.05
N LEU A 80 0.59 18.55 5.74
CA LEU A 80 1.69 18.66 4.77
C LEU A 80 2.91 17.84 5.19
N GLN A 81 3.27 17.86 6.48
CA GLN A 81 4.42 17.11 6.97
C GLN A 81 4.29 15.61 6.67
N GLN A 82 3.13 15.02 6.94
CA GLN A 82 2.87 13.62 6.62
C GLN A 82 2.96 13.37 5.09
N ALA A 83 2.40 14.27 4.28
CA ALA A 83 2.51 14.14 2.82
C ALA A 83 3.98 14.14 2.35
N GLU A 84 4.81 15.04 2.90
CA GLU A 84 6.23 15.11 2.61
C GLU A 84 7.00 13.87 3.07
N GLU A 85 6.66 13.31 4.24
CA GLU A 85 7.26 12.07 4.75
C GLU A 85 7.00 10.89 3.81
N TYR A 86 5.77 10.74 3.32
CA TYR A 86 5.40 9.66 2.39
C TYR A 86 5.88 9.88 0.95
N CYS A 87 6.13 11.12 0.53
CA CYS A 87 6.74 11.38 -0.79
C CYS A 87 8.24 11.03 -0.84
N LYS A 88 8.91 10.87 0.31
CA LYS A 88 10.35 10.58 0.41
C LYS A 88 10.69 9.09 0.46
N VAL A 89 9.68 8.21 0.48
CA VAL A 89 9.86 6.75 0.68
C VAL A 89 9.64 5.93 -0.57
#